data_AF-A0A3C0J0W5-F1
#
_entry.id   AF-A0A3C0J0W5-F1
#
_cell.length_a   1.000
_cell.length_b   1.000
_cell.length_c   1.000
_cell.angle_alpha   90.00
_cell.angle_beta   90.00
_cell.angle_gamma   90.00
#
_symmetry.space_group_name_H-M   'P 1'
#
loop_
_entity.id
_entity.type
_entity.pdbx_description
1 polymer ?
#
loop_
_entity_poly.entity_id
_entity_poly.type
_entity_poly.pdbx_seq_one_letter_code
_entity_poly.pdbx_strand_id
1 'polypeptide(L)'
;MCHVSDKPRRARKPRRGHGLTTAFIVIAVIVGTLAGAVLWYVAFPGDGEYFSVLLIGEDRDYARNGEAVASSGRMDTIMLLIVPRSDHAALLVSIPRDTLVSFPNGGRRRVNSAMGLGGMDLA
;
A
#
# COMPACT_ATOMS: atom_id res chain seq x y z
N MET A 1 81.29 27.40 10.63
CA MET A 1 80.66 26.38 11.51
C MET A 1 79.16 26.37 11.24
N CYS A 2 78.70 25.49 10.36
CA CYS A 2 77.27 25.21 10.16
C CYS A 2 77.13 23.70 10.01
N HIS A 3 76.79 23.03 11.10
CA HIS A 3 76.55 21.59 11.14
C HIS A 3 75.08 21.37 10.79
N VAL A 4 74.78 21.12 9.51
CA VAL A 4 73.42 20.78 9.05
C VAL A 4 73.16 19.33 9.44
N SER A 5 72.24 19.14 10.38
CA SER A 5 71.79 17.84 10.87
C SER A 5 70.76 17.27 9.90
N ASP A 6 71.14 16.23 9.16
CA ASP A 6 70.21 15.44 8.35
C ASP A 6 69.38 14.53 9.27
N LYS A 7 68.09 14.85 9.42
CA LYS A 7 67.11 13.93 9.97
C LYS A 7 66.56 13.05 8.85
N PRO A 8 66.50 11.72 9.00
CA PRO A 8 65.87 10.88 7.99
C PRO A 8 64.38 11.23 7.89
N ARG A 9 63.93 11.57 6.68
CA ARG A 9 62.51 11.70 6.34
C ARG A 9 61.84 10.34 6.59
N ARG A 10 61.09 10.21 7.69
CA ARG A 10 60.22 9.05 7.93
C ARG A 10 59.20 8.98 6.80
N ALA A 11 59.35 7.98 5.92
CA ALA A 11 58.33 7.63 4.95
C ALA A 11 57.05 7.23 5.70
N ARG A 12 55.99 8.04 5.58
CA ARG A 12 54.66 7.66 6.06
C ARG A 12 54.16 6.51 5.20
N LYS A 13 54.14 5.31 5.78
CA LYS A 13 53.54 4.09 5.22
C LYS A 13 52.11 4.39 4.76
N PRO A 14 51.69 4.00 3.53
CA PRO A 14 50.31 4.22 3.11
C PRO A 14 49.40 3.37 3.99
N ARG A 15 48.43 4.01 4.66
CA ARG A 15 47.39 3.32 5.46
C ARG A 15 46.42 2.65 4.49
N ARG A 16 46.89 1.53 3.92
CA ARG A 16 46.21 0.64 2.99
C ARG A 16 45.50 -0.42 3.84
N GLY A 17 44.19 -0.58 3.71
CA GLY A 17 43.55 -1.83 4.14
C GLY A 17 42.10 -1.84 4.57
N HIS A 18 41.46 -0.70 4.92
CA HIS A 18 40.10 -0.75 5.49
C HIS A 18 39.01 -0.01 4.71
N GLY A 19 39.38 0.86 3.76
CA GLY A 19 38.39 1.59 2.95
C GLY A 19 37.63 0.71 1.94
N LEU A 20 38.28 -0.35 1.45
CA LEU A 20 37.65 -1.29 0.52
C LEU A 20 36.63 -2.18 1.25
N THR A 21 37.01 -2.69 2.42
CA THR A 21 36.14 -3.55 3.24
C THR A 21 34.91 -2.79 3.72
N THR A 22 35.05 -1.53 4.13
CA THR A 22 33.89 -0.70 4.51
C THR A 22 32.99 -0.39 3.33
N ALA A 23 33.55 -0.15 2.14
CA ALA A 23 32.76 0.05 0.92
C ALA A 23 31.95 -1.20 0.55
N PHE A 24 32.53 -2.39 0.65
CA PHE A 24 31.81 -3.65 0.40
C PHE A 24 30.64 -3.87 1.36
N ILE A 25 30.82 -3.56 2.65
CA ILE A 25 29.74 -3.67 3.65
C ILE A 25 28.59 -2.72 3.31
N VAL A 26 28.90 -1.46 2.95
CA VAL A 26 27.88 -0.47 2.58
C VAL A 26 27.11 -0.91 1.33
N ILE A 27 27.80 -1.43 0.31
CA ILE A 27 27.14 -1.93 -0.90
C ILE A 27 26.26 -3.14 -0.57
N ALA A 28 26.71 -4.09 0.23
CA ALA A 28 25.90 -5.24 0.63
C ALA A 28 24.63 -4.83 1.39
N VAL A 29 24.73 -3.81 2.25
CA VAL A 29 23.57 -3.24 2.96
C VAL A 29 22.60 -2.59 1.97
N ILE A 30 23.09 -1.80 1.02
CA ILE A 30 22.25 -1.15 0.01
C ILE A 30 21.56 -2.18 -0.90
N VAL A 31 22.28 -3.23 -1.31
CA VAL A 31 21.72 -4.31 -2.12
C VAL A 31 20.69 -5.10 -1.32
N GLY A 32 20.98 -5.39 -0.05
CA GLY A 32 20.03 -6.08 0.84
C GLY A 32 18.76 -5.28 1.08
N THR A 33 18.86 -3.96 1.29
CA THR A 33 17.70 -3.09 1.50
C THR A 33 16.89 -2.92 0.21
N LEU A 34 17.55 -2.76 -0.94
CA LEU A 34 16.87 -2.72 -2.25
C LEU A 34 16.19 -4.05 -2.57
N ALA A 35 16.87 -5.18 -2.38
CA ALA A 35 16.30 -6.50 -2.60
C ALA A 35 15.12 -6.79 -1.66
N GLY A 36 15.22 -6.38 -0.39
CA GLY A 36 14.13 -6.48 0.57
C GLY A 36 12.93 -5.61 0.19
N ALA A 37 13.17 -4.38 -0.27
CA ALA A 37 12.11 -3.49 -0.74
C ALA A 37 11.43 -4.03 -2.02
N VAL A 38 12.20 -4.59 -2.95
CA VAL A 38 11.67 -5.24 -4.15
C VAL A 38 10.87 -6.49 -3.78
N LEU A 39 11.39 -7.32 -2.87
CA LEU A 39 10.68 -8.50 -2.39
C LEU A 39 9.36 -8.12 -1.72
N TRP A 40 9.35 -7.09 -0.88
CA TRP A 40 8.13 -6.56 -0.25
C TRP A 40 7.14 -5.99 -1.28
N TYR A 41 7.65 -5.28 -2.30
CA TYR A 41 6.82 -4.72 -3.37
C TYR A 41 6.19 -5.80 -4.26
N VAL A 42 6.91 -6.89 -4.54
CA VAL A 42 6.42 -8.01 -5.36
C VAL A 42 5.55 -8.96 -4.53
N ALA A 43 5.87 -9.14 -3.24
CA ALA A 43 5.04 -9.82 -2.25
C ALA A 43 3.91 -8.88 -1.78
N PHE A 44 3.06 -8.47 -2.71
CA PHE A 44 1.79 -7.84 -2.35
C PHE A 44 1.08 -8.73 -1.32
N PRO A 45 0.63 -8.18 -0.17
CA PRO A 45 -0.14 -8.91 0.83
C PRO A 45 -1.52 -9.22 0.24
N GLY A 46 -1.56 -10.32 -0.48
CA GLY A 46 -2.65 -10.80 -1.31
C GLY A 46 -2.27 -12.17 -1.82
N ASP A 47 -1.91 -13.06 -0.89
CA ASP A 47 -1.59 -14.49 -1.11
C ASP A 47 -2.84 -15.33 -1.48
N GLY A 48 -3.91 -14.67 -1.92
CA GLY A 48 -5.07 -15.34 -2.50
C GLY A 48 -4.85 -15.58 -3.99
N GLU A 49 -5.41 -16.67 -4.53
CA GLU A 49 -5.47 -16.90 -5.99
C GLU A 49 -6.21 -15.78 -6.74
N TYR A 50 -7.00 -14.99 -6.02
CA TYR A 50 -7.76 -13.85 -6.52
C TYR A 50 -7.79 -12.73 -5.47
N PHE A 51 -7.92 -11.49 -5.93
CA PHE A 51 -8.27 -10.36 -5.07
C PHE A 51 -9.64 -9.80 -5.49
N SER A 52 -10.41 -9.36 -4.50
CA SER A 52 -11.73 -8.77 -4.73
C SER A 52 -11.75 -7.30 -4.31
N VAL A 53 -12.32 -6.46 -5.16
CA VAL A 53 -12.53 -5.02 -4.92
C VAL A 53 -14.03 -4.76 -4.90
N LEU A 54 -14.52 -4.20 -3.80
CA LEU A 54 -15.89 -3.73 -3.68
C LEU A 54 -15.95 -2.28 -4.19
N LEU A 55 -16.73 -2.05 -5.24
CA LEU A 55 -16.95 -0.76 -5.88
C LEU A 55 -18.33 -0.25 -5.44
N ILE A 56 -18.35 0.91 -4.78
CA ILE A 56 -19.58 1.53 -4.29
C ILE A 56 -19.69 2.93 -4.90
N GLY A 57 -20.78 3.18 -5.61
CA GLY A 57 -21.19 4.50 -6.05
C GLY A 57 -22.12 5.13 -5.02
N GLU A 58 -21.67 6.22 -4.40
CA GLU A 58 -22.43 6.99 -3.43
C GLU A 58 -22.91 8.30 -4.07
N ASP A 59 -24.21 8.57 -4.00
CA ASP A 59 -24.79 9.87 -4.32
C ASP A 59 -24.93 10.69 -3.02
N ARG A 60 -24.22 11.82 -2.95
CA ARG A 60 -24.24 12.73 -1.79
C ARG A 60 -24.92 14.03 -2.17
N ASP A 61 -25.82 14.48 -1.31
CA ASP A 61 -26.40 15.81 -1.42
C ASP A 61 -25.35 16.85 -1.04
N TYR A 62 -25.01 17.72 -1.99
CA TYR A 62 -24.14 18.87 -1.75
C TYR A 62 -25.00 20.09 -1.39
N ALA A 63 -24.62 20.80 -0.33
CA ALA A 63 -25.22 22.08 -0.01
C ALA A 63 -24.85 23.12 -1.09
N ARG A 64 -25.62 24.22 -1.15
CA ARG A 64 -25.45 25.27 -2.17
C ARG A 64 -24.07 25.96 -2.16
N ASN A 65 -23.31 25.75 -1.08
CA ASN A 65 -21.93 26.20 -0.87
C ASN A 65 -20.87 25.16 -1.31
N GLY A 66 -21.28 24.01 -1.87
CA GLY A 66 -20.38 22.94 -2.31
C GLY A 66 -19.89 22.01 -1.20
N GLU A 67 -20.31 22.23 0.05
CA GLU A 67 -20.02 21.30 1.15
C GLU A 67 -20.93 20.09 1.06
N ALA A 68 -20.37 18.88 1.21
CA ALA A 68 -21.18 17.69 1.35
C ALA A 68 -22.03 17.86 2.62
N VAL A 69 -23.36 17.84 2.47
CA VAL A 69 -24.25 17.75 3.63
C VAL A 69 -23.87 16.47 4.36
N ALA A 70 -23.78 16.50 5.69
CA ALA A 70 -23.60 15.31 6.52
C ALA A 70 -24.86 14.43 6.50
N SER A 71 -25.27 14.06 5.29
CA SER A 71 -26.31 13.12 4.94
C SER A 71 -25.63 11.77 4.74
N SER A 72 -26.27 10.69 5.19
CA SER A 72 -25.84 9.36 4.81
C SER A 72 -26.13 9.22 3.32
N GLY A 73 -25.07 9.26 2.50
CA GLY A 73 -25.20 9.20 1.05
C GLY A 73 -25.86 7.90 0.61
N ARG A 74 -26.54 7.97 -0.53
CA ARG A 74 -27.30 6.83 -1.07
C ARG A 74 -26.37 5.97 -1.92
N MET A 75 -26.30 4.67 -1.62
CA MET A 75 -25.65 3.72 -2.51
C MET A 75 -26.60 3.36 -3.66
N ASP A 76 -26.29 3.84 -4.85
CA ASP A 76 -27.06 3.48 -6.05
C ASP A 76 -26.34 2.45 -6.93
N THR A 77 -25.05 2.20 -6.69
CA THR A 77 -24.26 1.22 -7.43
C THR A 77 -23.38 0.40 -6.49
N ILE A 78 -23.51 -0.92 -6.53
CA ILE A 78 -22.66 -1.86 -5.78
C ILE A 78 -22.15 -2.89 -6.79
N MET A 79 -20.84 -2.96 -6.98
CA MET A 79 -20.21 -3.94 -7.86
C MET A 79 -19.05 -4.64 -7.18
N LEU A 80 -18.93 -5.95 -7.39
CA LEU A 80 -17.82 -6.75 -6.90
C LEU A 80 -16.92 -7.11 -8.10
N LEU A 81 -15.71 -6.57 -8.10
CA LEU A 81 -14.67 -6.92 -9.07
C LEU A 81 -13.80 -8.00 -8.46
N ILE A 82 -13.72 -9.16 -9.11
CA ILE A 82 -12.84 -10.26 -8.74
C ILE A 82 -11.80 -10.42 -9.84
N VAL A 83 -10.52 -10.32 -9.47
CA VAL A 83 -9.40 -10.44 -10.40
C VAL A 83 -8.55 -11.64 -9.93
N PRO A 84 -8.58 -12.77 -10.65
CA PRO A 84 -7.66 -13.88 -10.44
C PRO A 84 -6.23 -13.46 -10.81
N ARG A 85 -5.25 -14.04 -10.13
CA ARG A 85 -3.83 -13.78 -10.38
C ARG A 85 -3.26 -14.66 -11.50
N SER A 86 -3.83 -15.85 -11.71
CA SER A 86 -3.42 -16.82 -12.74
C SER A 86 -4.02 -16.52 -14.11
N ASP A 87 -5.24 -15.99 -14.12
CA ASP A 87 -6.03 -15.83 -15.34
C ASP A 87 -6.06 -14.36 -15.74
N HIS A 88 -5.84 -14.07 -17.03
CA HIS A 88 -5.98 -12.72 -17.60
C HIS A 88 -7.45 -12.32 -17.79
N ALA A 89 -8.30 -12.68 -16.83
CA ALA A 89 -9.73 -12.41 -16.82
C ALA A 89 -10.09 -11.57 -15.59
N ALA A 90 -11.14 -10.76 -15.69
CA ALA A 90 -11.72 -10.06 -14.56
C ALA A 90 -13.22 -10.31 -14.54
N LEU A 91 -13.75 -10.68 -13.39
CA LEU A 91 -15.18 -10.88 -13.19
C LEU A 91 -15.76 -9.67 -12.49
N LEU A 92 -16.74 -9.02 -13.09
CA LEU A 92 -17.49 -7.92 -12.49
C LEU A 92 -18.92 -8.36 -12.25
N VAL A 93 -19.34 -8.37 -10.98
CA VAL A 93 -20.69 -8.75 -10.56
C VAL A 93 -21.41 -7.52 -10.04
N SER A 94 -22.56 -7.19 -10.64
CA SER A 94 -23.45 -6.14 -10.14
C SER A 94 -24.37 -6.70 -9.06
N ILE A 95 -24.40 -6.06 -7.90
CA ILE A 95 -25.30 -6.39 -6.80
C ILE A 95 -26.45 -5.37 -6.82
N PRO A 96 -27.71 -5.80 -7.04
CA PRO A 96 -28.85 -4.88 -7.03
C PRO A 96 -29.01 -4.22 -5.65
N ARG A 97 -29.15 -2.88 -5.63
CA ARG A 97 -29.25 -2.08 -4.38
C ARG A 97 -30.40 -2.49 -3.44
N ASP A 98 -31.47 -3.04 -4.01
CA ASP A 98 -32.68 -3.43 -3.29
C ASP A 98 -32.67 -4.91 -2.86
N THR A 99 -31.53 -5.59 -2.99
CA THR A 99 -31.35 -6.97 -2.52
C THR A 99 -31.61 -7.06 -1.02
N LEU A 100 -32.51 -7.95 -0.61
CA LEU A 100 -32.83 -8.17 0.79
C LEU A 100 -31.76 -9.05 1.44
N VAL A 101 -31.01 -8.50 2.39
CA VAL A 101 -29.94 -9.18 3.10
C VAL A 101 -30.21 -9.21 4.60
N SER A 102 -29.66 -10.21 5.28
CA SER A 102 -29.67 -10.28 6.74
C SER A 102 -28.46 -9.51 7.28
N PHE A 103 -28.73 -8.50 8.11
CA PHE A 103 -27.68 -7.73 8.78
C PHE A 103 -27.15 -8.46 10.02
N PRO A 104 -25.94 -8.11 10.52
CA PRO A 104 -25.35 -8.74 11.71
C PRO A 104 -26.22 -8.68 12.97
N ASN A 105 -27.13 -7.70 13.04
CA ASN A 105 -28.10 -7.54 14.13
C ASN A 105 -29.36 -8.43 13.99
N GLY A 106 -29.40 -9.33 13.00
CA GLY A 106 -30.52 -10.24 12.74
C GLY A 106 -31.69 -9.61 11.98
N GLY A 107 -31.66 -8.31 11.71
CA GLY A 107 -32.69 -7.64 10.91
C GLY A 107 -32.51 -7.90 9.41
N ARG A 108 -33.60 -8.17 8.69
CA ARG A 108 -33.57 -8.19 7.21
C ARG A 108 -33.89 -6.80 6.67
N ARG A 109 -32.98 -6.24 5.87
CA ARG A 109 -33.16 -4.94 5.21
C ARG A 109 -32.55 -4.99 3.82
N ARG A 110 -32.87 -4.00 3.00
CA ARG A 110 -32.24 -3.84 1.68
C ARG A 110 -30.78 -3.48 1.86
N VAL A 111 -29.89 -4.01 1.00
CA VAL A 111 -28.44 -3.79 1.11
C VAL A 111 -28.06 -2.31 1.06
N ASN A 112 -28.78 -1.49 0.28
CA ASN A 112 -28.57 -0.04 0.25
C ASN A 112 -28.77 0.68 1.59
N SER A 113 -29.43 0.07 2.56
CA SER A 113 -29.58 0.63 3.91
C SER A 113 -28.30 0.57 4.75
N ALA A 114 -27.28 -0.18 4.30
CA ALA A 114 -26.00 -0.32 4.99
C ALA A 114 -25.32 1.02 5.25
N MET A 115 -25.23 1.93 4.26
CA MET A 115 -24.67 3.28 4.48
C MET A 115 -25.44 4.07 5.52
N GLY A 116 -26.76 3.98 5.49
CA GLY A 116 -27.67 4.63 6.44
C GLY A 116 -27.43 4.20 7.88
N LEU A 117 -27.02 2.95 8.07
CA LEU A 117 -26.95 2.31 9.37
C LEU A 117 -25.55 2.35 9.99
N GLY A 118 -24.50 2.31 9.18
CA GLY A 118 -23.12 2.29 9.68
C GLY A 118 -22.06 2.69 8.66
N GLY A 119 -22.46 3.43 7.62
CA GLY A 119 -21.52 3.94 6.62
C GLY A 119 -20.75 2.84 5.90
N MET A 120 -19.52 3.16 5.48
CA MET A 120 -18.65 2.27 4.70
C MET A 120 -18.17 1.02 5.45
N ASP A 121 -18.36 0.93 6.77
CA ASP A 121 -17.93 -0.25 7.55
C ASP A 121 -19.00 -1.36 7.54
N LEU A 122 -20.28 -0.99 7.36
CA LEU A 122 -21.39 -1.94 7.19
C LEU A 122 -21.74 -2.20 5.72
N ALA A 123 -21.16 -1.43 4.81
CA ALA A 123 -21.31 -1.45 3.36
C ALA A 123 -20.68 -2.70 2.72
#